data_AF-A0A1D2RMK3-F1
#
_entry.id   AF-A0A1D2RMK3-F1
#
_cell.length_a   1.000
_cell.length_b   1.000
_cell.length_c   1.000
_cell.angle_alpha   90.00
_cell.angle_beta   90.00
_cell.angle_gamma   90.00
#
_symmetry.space_group_name_H-M   'P 1'
#
loop_
_entity.id
_entity.type
_entity.pdbx_description
1 polymer ?
#
loop_
_entity_poly.entity_id
_entity_poly.type
_entity_poly.pdbx_seq_one_letter_code
_entity_poly.pdbx_strand_id
1 'polypeptide(L)'
;MTTRQIAQAIGITTSTVTALECGSSRPKRERSDYEYLGRAVLVPIDVLDALGPHAAKRGVSVNGLARLIVCTVVDEGMIDAVLDDAAEWGQA
;
A
#
# COMPACT_ATOMS: atom_id res chain seq x y z
N MET A 1 2.09 -36.90 3.58
CA MET A 1 1.21 -36.61 2.43
C MET A 1 2.01 -35.78 1.45
N THR A 2 2.03 -36.10 0.16
CA THR A 2 2.82 -35.38 -0.85
C THR A 2 2.01 -34.27 -1.52
N THR A 3 2.67 -33.25 -2.09
CA THR A 3 2.03 -32.16 -2.86
C THR A 3 1.08 -32.69 -3.94
N ARG A 4 1.45 -33.81 -4.60
CA ARG A 4 0.62 -34.48 -5.60
C ARG A 4 -0.64 -35.12 -5.01
N GLN A 5 -0.54 -35.71 -3.81
CA GLN A 5 -1.70 -36.26 -3.10
C GLN A 5 -2.66 -35.16 -2.64
N ILE A 6 -2.14 -34.01 -2.20
CA ILE A 6 -2.94 -32.83 -1.81
C ILE A 6 -3.67 -32.27 -3.03
N ALA A 7 -2.97 -32.06 -4.14
CA ALA A 7 -3.54 -31.60 -5.40
C ALA A 7 -4.70 -32.49 -5.87
N GLN A 8 -4.51 -33.81 -5.85
CA GLN A 8 -5.53 -34.77 -6.25
C GLN A 8 -6.74 -34.80 -5.30
N ALA A 9 -6.52 -34.69 -3.99
CA ALA A 9 -7.60 -34.71 -3.00
C ALA A 9 -8.47 -33.45 -3.05
N ILE A 10 -7.89 -32.29 -3.37
CA ILE A 10 -8.57 -30.98 -3.37
C ILE A 10 -9.06 -30.59 -4.78
N GLY A 11 -8.53 -31.23 -5.83
CA GLY A 11 -8.87 -30.88 -7.22
C GLY A 11 -8.20 -29.61 -7.72
N ILE A 12 -7.00 -29.30 -7.23
CA ILE A 12 -6.17 -28.16 -7.67
C ILE A 12 -4.87 -28.63 -8.31
N THR A 13 -4.18 -27.75 -9.03
CA THR A 13 -2.88 -28.10 -9.62
C THR A 13 -1.80 -28.19 -8.54
N THR A 14 -0.77 -28.98 -8.80
CA THR A 14 0.41 -29.06 -7.93
C THR A 14 1.12 -27.71 -7.79
N SER A 15 1.14 -26.88 -8.83
CA SER A 15 1.70 -25.53 -8.78
C SER A 15 0.93 -24.62 -7.80
N THR A 16 -0.39 -24.75 -7.72
CA THR A 16 -1.21 -24.03 -6.74
C THR A 16 -0.90 -24.49 -5.31
N VAL A 17 -0.73 -25.79 -5.08
CA VAL A 17 -0.33 -26.30 -3.75
C VAL A 17 1.03 -25.72 -3.35
N THR A 18 2.04 -25.79 -4.23
CA THR A 18 3.37 -25.23 -3.96
C THR A 18 3.32 -23.72 -3.71
N ALA A 19 2.53 -22.97 -4.49
CA ALA A 19 2.37 -21.54 -4.28
C ALA A 19 1.75 -21.22 -2.91
N LEU A 20 0.75 -22.00 -2.47
CA LEU A 20 0.13 -21.86 -1.16
C LEU A 20 1.08 -22.27 -0.02
N GLU A 21 1.87 -23.34 -0.18
CA GLU A 21 2.90 -23.73 0.78
C GLU A 21 3.97 -22.64 0.94
N CYS A 22 4.45 -22.07 -0.17
CA CYS A 22 5.39 -20.95 -0.17
C CYS A 22 4.77 -19.66 0.40
N GLY A 23 3.48 -19.42 0.17
CA GLY A 23 2.78 -18.24 0.66
C GLY A 23 2.44 -18.32 2.15
N SER A 24 2.01 -19.50 2.61
CA SER A 24 1.60 -19.76 4.00
C SER A 24 2.78 -19.84 4.98
N SER A 25 3.97 -20.20 4.48
CA SER A 25 5.21 -20.23 5.27
C SER A 25 5.85 -18.86 5.44
N ARG A 26 5.40 -17.82 4.72
CA ARG A 26 5.93 -16.47 4.93
C ARG A 26 5.46 -15.92 6.27
N PRO A 27 6.36 -15.36 7.09
CA PRO A 27 5.95 -14.70 8.32
C PRO A 27 4.96 -13.59 7.97
N LYS A 28 3.81 -13.59 8.66
CA LYS A 28 2.83 -12.53 8.53
C LYS A 28 3.53 -11.24 8.90
N ARG A 29 3.62 -10.29 7.95
CA ARG A 29 4.17 -8.96 8.24
C ARG A 29 3.41 -8.38 9.42
N GLU A 30 4.14 -7.97 10.45
CA GLU A 30 3.55 -7.22 11.55
C GLU A 30 2.93 -5.94 11.00
N ARG A 31 1.66 -5.73 11.34
CA ARG A 31 0.96 -4.50 10.99
C ARG A 31 1.63 -3.37 11.73
N SER A 32 1.91 -2.28 11.04
CA SER A 32 2.46 -1.08 11.65
C SER A 32 1.43 -0.44 12.59
N ASP A 33 1.86 0.29 13.61
CA ASP A 33 0.96 1.07 14.49
C ASP A 33 0.02 1.99 13.71
N TYR A 34 0.45 2.52 12.56
CA TYR A 34 -0.39 3.29 11.64
C TYR A 34 -1.59 2.51 11.09
N GLU A 35 -1.47 1.19 10.95
CA GLU A 35 -2.55 0.30 10.51
C GLU A 35 -3.54 -0.02 11.64
N TYR A 36 -3.14 0.16 12.91
CA TYR A 36 -4.01 -0.05 14.08
C TYR A 36 -4.69 1.23 14.57
N LEU A 37 -4.02 2.38 14.43
CA LEU A 37 -4.47 3.66 14.97
C LEU A 37 -5.04 4.61 13.89
N GLY A 38 -4.90 4.24 12.61
CA GLY A 38 -5.32 5.07 11.48
C GLY A 38 -6.70 4.73 10.91
N ARG A 39 -7.29 5.70 10.20
CA ARG A 39 -8.43 5.46 9.29
C ARG A 39 -7.94 5.36 7.85
N ALA A 40 -8.57 4.49 7.07
CA ALA A 40 -8.29 4.41 5.64
C ALA A 40 -8.92 5.61 4.91
N VAL A 41 -8.13 6.24 4.04
CA VAL A 41 -8.58 7.29 3.12
C VAL A 41 -8.41 6.76 1.71
N LEU A 42 -9.45 6.92 0.88
CA LEU A 42 -9.38 6.57 -0.52
C LEU A 42 -8.62 7.67 -1.27
N VAL A 43 -7.61 7.26 -2.04
CA VAL A 43 -6.82 8.14 -2.90
C VAL A 43 -7.02 7.69 -4.35
N PRO A 44 -7.27 8.61 -5.30
CA PRO A 44 -7.38 8.28 -6.71
C PRO A 44 -6.13 7.54 -7.24
N ILE A 45 -6.33 6.60 -8.17
CA ILE A 45 -5.26 5.72 -8.66
C ILE A 45 -4.19 6.53 -9.40
N ASP A 46 -4.60 7.49 -10.22
CA ASP A 46 -3.74 8.40 -10.96
C ASP A 46 -2.82 9.22 -10.04
N VAL A 47 -3.32 9.64 -8.87
CA VAL A 47 -2.51 10.31 -7.85
C VAL A 47 -1.47 9.36 -7.26
N LEU A 48 -1.83 8.10 -7.00
CA LEU A 48 -0.88 7.09 -6.52
C LEU A 48 0.19 6.78 -7.59
N ASP A 49 -0.20 6.71 -8.86
CA ASP A 49 0.71 6.49 -9.97
C ASP A 49 1.71 7.66 -10.11
N ALA A 50 1.24 8.89 -9.97
CA ALA A 50 2.09 10.09 -9.96
C ALA A 50 3.12 10.08 -8.82
N LEU A 51 2.79 9.49 -7.68
CA LEU A 51 3.71 9.33 -6.55
C LEU A 51 4.76 8.22 -6.77
N GLY A 52 4.54 7.31 -7.72
CA GLY A 52 5.40 6.15 -8.01
C GLY A 52 6.89 6.48 -8.14
N PRO A 53 7.29 7.40 -9.05
CA PRO A 53 8.70 7.77 -9.23
C PRO A 53 9.34 8.35 -7.96
N HIS A 54 8.58 9.14 -7.20
CA HIS A 54 9.05 9.77 -5.97
C HIS A 54 9.21 8.76 -4.83
N ALA A 55 8.36 7.74 -4.78
CA ALA A 55 8.43 6.65 -3.81
C ALA A 55 9.62 5.72 -4.13
N ALA A 56 9.80 5.37 -5.40
CA ALA A 56 10.92 4.56 -5.88
C ALA A 56 12.28 5.20 -5.55
N LYS A 57 12.43 6.50 -5.80
CA LYS A 57 13.65 7.25 -5.45
C LYS A 57 14.00 7.19 -3.97
N ARG A 58 13.01 6.98 -3.09
CA ARG A 58 13.15 6.96 -1.62
C ARG A 58 13.14 5.55 -1.04
N GLY A 59 12.96 4.51 -1.84
CA GLY A 59 12.87 3.12 -1.36
C GLY A 59 11.68 2.86 -0.44
N VAL A 60 10.59 3.63 -0.55
CA VAL A 60 9.37 3.48 0.25
C VAL A 60 8.19 3.03 -0.63
N SER A 61 7.14 2.49 -0.02
CA SER A 61 5.90 2.21 -0.76
C SER A 61 5.18 3.51 -1.11
N VAL A 62 4.41 3.50 -2.21
CA VAL A 62 3.59 4.65 -2.63
C VAL A 62 2.65 5.10 -1.51
N ASN A 63 1.92 4.17 -0.90
CA ASN A 63 1.07 4.46 0.26
C ASN A 63 1.87 4.98 1.47
N GLY A 64 3.12 4.52 1.62
CA GLY A 64 4.06 5.03 2.61
C GLY A 64 4.41 6.49 2.38
N LEU A 65 4.69 6.85 1.13
CA LEU A 65 5.00 8.21 0.73
C LEU A 65 3.76 9.13 0.86
N ALA A 66 2.59 8.69 0.42
CA ALA A 66 1.35 9.45 0.55
C ALA A 66 1.07 9.80 2.02
N ARG A 67 1.20 8.81 2.91
CA ARG A 67 1.07 9.03 4.36
C ARG A 67 2.12 10.01 4.87
N LEU A 68 3.38 9.83 4.49
CA LEU A 68 4.48 10.69 4.92
C LEU A 68 4.22 12.15 4.55
N ILE A 69 3.80 12.41 3.31
CA ILE A 69 3.47 13.76 2.84
C ILE A 69 2.37 14.39 3.72
N VAL A 70 1.26 13.68 3.93
CA VAL A 70 0.14 14.19 4.73
C VAL A 70 0.57 14.46 6.17
N CYS A 71 1.30 13.53 6.80
CA CYS A 71 1.81 13.74 8.16
C CYS A 71 2.73 14.95 8.24
N THR A 72 3.70 15.08 7.33
CA THR A 72 4.63 16.21 7.30
C THR A 72 3.91 17.55 7.12
N VAL A 73 2.94 17.64 6.21
CA VAL A 73 2.16 18.87 5.99
C VAL A 73 1.40 19.28 7.26
N VAL A 74 0.85 18.31 8.00
CA VAL A 74 0.17 18.58 9.28
C VAL A 74 1.18 18.98 10.36
N ASP A 75 2.26 18.22 10.52
CA ASP A 75 3.25 18.41 11.57
C ASP A 75 3.98 19.76 11.45
N GLU A 76 4.22 20.21 10.22
CA GLU A 76 4.89 21.49 9.94
C GLU A 76 3.91 22.67 9.83
N GLY A 77 2.61 22.46 10.04
CA GLY A 77 1.60 23.52 9.97
C GLY A 77 1.43 24.12 8.56
N MET A 78 1.69 23.33 7.52
CA MET A 78 1.66 23.77 6.12
C MET A 78 0.30 23.57 5.43
N ILE A 79 -0.74 23.19 6.18
CA ILE A 79 -2.06 22.87 5.61
C ILE A 79 -2.58 24.05 4.77
N ASP A 80 -2.69 25.23 5.38
CA ASP A 80 -3.26 26.40 4.70
C ASP A 80 -2.36 26.85 3.55
N ALA A 81 -1.04 26.83 3.71
CA ALA A 81 -0.11 27.18 2.64
C ALA A 81 -0.23 26.26 1.42
N VAL A 82 -0.35 24.94 1.63
CA VAL A 82 -0.51 23.96 0.53
C VAL A 82 -1.88 24.12 -0.14
N LEU A 83 -2.92 24.43 0.62
CA LEU A 83 -4.26 24.64 0.08
C LEU A 83 -4.38 25.99 -0.66
N ASP A 84 -3.74 27.04 -0.15
CA ASP A 84 -3.74 28.39 -0.72
C ASP A 84 -2.89 28.47 -1.99
N ASP A 85 -1.75 27.76 -2.05
CA ASP A 85 -0.97 27.61 -3.30
C ASP A 85 -1.76 26.85 -4.39
N ALA A 86 -2.73 26.04 -3.97
CA ALA A 86 -3.66 25.34 -4.87
C ALA A 86 -4.92 26.15 -5.21
N ALA A 87 -5.05 27.41 -4.78
CA ALA A 87 -6.24 28.25 -4.98
C ALA A 87 -6.56 28.60 -6.46
N GLU A 88 -5.87 28.00 -7.43
CA GLU A 88 -6.35 27.87 -8.81
C GLU A 88 -7.29 26.66 -9.03
N TRP A 89 -7.72 25.96 -7.97
CA TRP A 89 -8.66 24.84 -8.05
C TRP A 89 -10.12 25.30 -8.04
N GLY A 90 -10.61 25.73 -9.22
CA GLY A 90 -12.01 25.56 -9.63
C GLY A 90 -12.86 26.81 -9.89
N GLN A 91 -12.67 27.46 -11.05
CA GLN A 91 -13.81 27.81 -11.92
C GLN A 91 -13.65 27.05 -13.25
N ALA A 92 -14.25 25.86 -13.33
CA ALA A 92 -14.70 25.20 -14.56
C ALA A 92 -15.63 24.04 -14.20
#